data_AF-A0A6L3A1U5-F1
#
_entry.id   AF-A0A6L3A1U5-F1
#
_cell.length_a   1.000
_cell.length_b   1.000
_cell.length_c   1.000
_cell.angle_alpha   90.00
_cell.angle_beta   90.00
_cell.angle_gamma   90.00
#
_symmetry.space_group_name_H-M   'P 1'
#
loop_
_entity.id
_entity.type
_entity.pdbx_description
1 polymer ?
#
loop_
_entity_poly.entity_id
_entity_poly.type
_entity_poly.pdbx_seq_one_letter_code
_entity_poly.pdbx_strand_id
1 'polypeptide(L)'
;MNKDPEKFLEVLFDKLAWSPEQRREAMEKIVRDRDKPVRLIGIGQTGVGKTELLRSIFRISDNDVSVLRQLRTDATKSATKRFYSFRISTDFGFQVEFTDGPGLGEDLQLHAELMQAWINEIPNHDLLYWVLDGSSRDISHIQQNMKSILDATGFRGRFVLVINKVDKIELEQDDRDQGFVGWNEDFNQPTKKLLKQIKRRIGDVIEKFRIYAGVDPEHIVVCSALKRWNHDLVLDKMLALLPPECRLKLNENRDVKSSTELMSPDVRRRVEAEGG
;
A
#
# COMPACT_ATOMS: atom_id res chain seq x y z
N MET A 1 23.75 -14.29 -2.63
CA MET A 1 23.75 -15.28 -3.72
C MET A 1 22.91 -14.70 -4.84
N ASN A 2 23.52 -14.20 -5.92
CA ASN A 2 22.77 -13.71 -7.09
C ASN A 2 22.02 -14.89 -7.71
N LYS A 3 20.69 -14.88 -7.61
CA LYS A 3 19.85 -15.82 -8.35
C LYS A 3 19.82 -15.37 -9.81
N ASP A 4 19.80 -16.34 -10.71
CA ASP A 4 19.75 -16.11 -12.15
C ASP A 4 18.44 -15.41 -12.53
N PRO A 5 18.48 -14.13 -12.99
CA PRO A 5 17.29 -13.36 -13.33
C PRO A 5 16.51 -13.97 -14.50
N GLU A 6 17.18 -14.64 -15.44
CA GLU A 6 16.53 -15.21 -16.63
C GLU A 6 15.64 -16.37 -16.25
N LYS A 7 16.17 -17.29 -15.43
CA LYS A 7 15.41 -18.45 -14.92
C LYS A 7 14.24 -18.04 -14.03
N PHE A 8 14.38 -16.92 -13.33
CA PHE A 8 13.30 -16.34 -12.56
C PHE A 8 12.18 -15.78 -13.45
N LEU A 9 12.56 -15.02 -14.48
CA LEU A 9 11.63 -14.39 -15.42
C LEU A 9 10.86 -15.45 -16.24
N GLU A 10 11.49 -16.57 -16.61
CA GLU A 10 10.81 -17.71 -17.26
C GLU A 10 9.66 -18.28 -16.41
N VAL A 11 9.92 -18.60 -15.14
CA VAL A 11 8.89 -19.12 -14.21
C VAL A 11 7.76 -18.11 -14.01
N LEU A 12 8.07 -16.82 -14.06
CA LEU A 12 7.06 -15.78 -13.84
C LEU A 12 6.20 -15.50 -15.08
N PHE A 13 6.79 -15.55 -16.28
CA PHE A 13 6.03 -15.41 -17.53
C PHE A 13 5.03 -16.55 -17.75
N ASP A 14 5.34 -17.74 -17.26
CA ASP A 14 4.40 -18.86 -17.27
C ASP A 14 3.17 -18.60 -16.39
N LYS A 15 3.33 -17.90 -15.26
CA LYS A 15 2.21 -17.52 -14.38
C LYS A 15 1.33 -16.40 -14.91
N LEU A 16 1.88 -15.53 -15.77
CA LEU A 16 1.17 -14.37 -16.32
C LEU A 16 0.42 -14.66 -17.63
N ALA A 17 0.50 -15.89 -18.14
CA ALA A 17 -0.18 -16.34 -19.37
C ALA A 17 0.11 -15.47 -20.63
N TRP A 18 1.30 -14.87 -20.70
CA TRP A 18 1.70 -14.03 -21.84
C TRP A 18 2.08 -14.86 -23.07
N SER A 19 1.83 -14.32 -24.27
CA SER A 19 2.25 -14.95 -25.53
C SER A 19 3.78 -14.94 -25.70
N PRO A 20 4.36 -15.82 -26.53
CA PRO A 20 5.81 -15.86 -26.76
C PRO A 20 6.40 -14.51 -27.21
N GLU A 21 5.71 -13.79 -28.09
CA GLU A 21 6.10 -12.44 -28.52
C GLU A 21 6.06 -11.43 -27.37
N GLN A 22 5.00 -11.42 -26.56
CA GLN A 22 4.88 -10.53 -25.39
C GLN A 22 5.97 -10.79 -24.36
N ARG A 23 6.33 -12.07 -24.15
CA ARG A 23 7.43 -12.47 -23.27
C ARG A 23 8.77 -11.94 -23.76
N ARG A 24 9.07 -12.10 -25.05
CA ARG A 24 10.34 -11.65 -25.64
C ARG A 24 10.49 -10.13 -25.55
N GLU A 25 9.47 -9.38 -25.94
CA GLU A 25 9.49 -7.91 -25.88
C GLU A 25 9.59 -7.40 -24.43
N ALA A 26 8.84 -8.00 -23.50
CA ALA A 26 8.93 -7.62 -22.10
C ALA A 26 10.30 -7.98 -21.51
N MET A 27 10.85 -9.16 -21.81
CA MET A 27 12.18 -9.59 -21.37
C MET A 27 13.26 -8.60 -21.83
N GLU A 28 13.28 -8.27 -23.13
CA GLU A 28 14.21 -7.29 -23.70
C GLU A 28 14.08 -5.93 -23.00
N LYS A 29 12.85 -5.48 -22.73
CA LYS A 29 12.59 -4.20 -22.04
C LYS A 29 13.03 -4.23 -20.57
N ILE A 30 12.78 -5.32 -19.83
CA ILE A 30 13.15 -5.47 -18.42
C ILE A 30 14.66 -5.53 -18.24
N VAL A 31 15.35 -6.29 -19.09
CA VAL A 31 16.81 -6.40 -19.07
C VAL A 31 17.44 -5.05 -19.42
N ARG A 32 16.93 -4.37 -20.46
CA ARG A 32 17.40 -3.03 -20.85
C ARG A 32 17.16 -1.97 -19.79
N ASP A 33 16.01 -2.03 -19.12
CA ASP A 33 15.59 -1.05 -18.12
C ASP A 33 15.86 -1.54 -16.69
N ARG A 34 16.75 -2.51 -16.48
CA ARG A 34 17.03 -3.09 -15.16
C ARG A 34 17.33 -2.03 -14.09
N ASP A 35 18.11 -1.02 -14.47
CA ASP A 35 18.53 0.07 -13.59
C ASP A 35 17.46 1.16 -13.40
N LYS A 36 16.40 1.16 -14.20
CA LYS A 36 15.28 2.11 -14.03
C LYS A 36 14.38 1.64 -12.89
N PRO A 37 14.20 2.46 -11.83
CA PRO A 37 13.35 2.08 -10.72
C PRO A 37 11.88 2.10 -11.11
N VAL A 38 11.09 1.19 -10.52
CA VAL A 38 9.63 1.35 -10.45
C VAL A 38 9.36 2.44 -9.42
N ARG A 39 8.65 3.50 -9.82
CA ARG A 39 8.42 4.67 -8.99
C ARG A 39 7.01 4.67 -8.42
N LEU A 40 6.92 4.62 -7.10
CA LEU A 40 5.66 4.61 -6.36
C LEU A 40 5.56 5.89 -5.55
N ILE A 41 4.43 6.59 -5.61
CA ILE A 41 4.21 7.81 -4.82
C ILE A 41 3.04 7.66 -3.85
N GLY A 42 3.25 8.05 -2.59
CA GLY A 42 2.32 7.85 -1.49
C GLY A 42 1.67 9.13 -0.98
N ILE A 43 0.34 9.21 -1.04
CA ILE A 43 -0.43 10.30 -0.42
C ILE A 43 -1.11 9.80 0.85
N GLY A 44 -1.16 10.63 1.88
CA GLY A 44 -1.92 10.35 3.09
C GLY A 44 -1.55 11.32 4.21
N GLN A 45 -2.50 11.55 5.11
CA GLN A 45 -2.26 12.38 6.30
C GLN A 45 -1.20 11.75 7.21
N THR A 46 -0.62 12.57 8.09
CA THR A 46 0.36 12.09 9.06
C THR A 46 -0.26 11.03 9.97
N GLY A 47 0.48 9.94 10.17
CA GLY A 47 0.04 8.85 11.04
C GLY A 47 -0.96 7.87 10.44
N VAL A 48 -1.43 8.01 9.18
CA VAL A 48 -2.35 7.03 8.55
C VAL A 48 -1.70 5.66 8.30
N GLY A 49 -0.36 5.58 8.39
CA GLY A 49 0.39 4.32 8.31
C GLY A 49 1.01 4.01 6.95
N LYS A 50 1.34 5.02 6.13
CA LYS A 50 2.07 4.86 4.85
C LYS A 50 3.35 4.04 4.99
N THR A 51 4.23 4.45 5.90
CA THR A 51 5.51 3.77 6.17
C THR A 51 5.33 2.35 6.66
N GLU A 52 4.37 2.13 7.56
CA GLU A 52 4.09 0.79 8.10
C GLU A 52 3.57 -0.13 7.00
N LEU A 53 2.72 0.38 6.12
CA LEU A 53 2.24 -0.35 4.96
C LEU A 53 3.40 -0.79 4.05
N LEU A 54 4.31 0.12 3.69
CA LEU A 54 5.45 -0.23 2.83
C LEU A 54 6.34 -1.32 3.44
N ARG A 55 6.65 -1.23 4.74
CA ARG A 55 7.46 -2.22 5.48
C ARG A 55 6.85 -3.61 5.57
N SER A 56 5.54 -3.67 5.37
CA SER A 56 4.76 -4.88 5.56
C SER A 56 4.48 -5.64 4.27
N ILE A 57 4.57 -4.96 3.12
CA ILE A 57 4.39 -5.54 1.78
C ILE A 57 5.71 -5.72 1.01
N PHE A 58 6.76 -4.94 1.32
CA PHE A 58 8.05 -4.97 0.61
C PHE A 58 9.22 -5.41 1.49
N ARG A 59 10.18 -6.10 0.86
CA ARG A 59 11.49 -6.43 1.44
C ARG A 59 12.31 -5.14 1.56
N ILE A 60 12.21 -4.48 2.70
CA ILE A 60 13.15 -3.41 3.06
C ILE A 60 14.26 -4.07 3.86
N SER A 61 15.45 -4.19 3.25
CA SER A 61 16.61 -4.80 3.90
C SER A 61 16.90 -4.10 5.23
N ASP A 62 16.98 -4.87 6.32
CA ASP A 62 17.31 -4.31 7.64
C ASP A 62 18.73 -3.73 7.69
N ASN A 63 19.57 -4.07 6.70
CA ASN A 63 20.91 -3.52 6.52
C ASN A 63 20.91 -2.15 5.82
N ASP A 64 19.80 -1.74 5.21
CA ASP A 64 19.65 -0.38 4.66
C ASP A 64 19.27 0.60 5.78
N VAL A 65 20.23 0.79 6.70
CA VAL A 65 20.10 1.68 7.87
C VAL A 65 19.70 3.09 7.44
N SER A 66 20.10 3.54 6.25
CA SER A 66 19.66 4.82 5.67
C SER A 66 18.16 4.85 5.44
N VAL A 67 17.60 3.85 4.76
CA VAL A 67 16.16 3.70 4.47
C VAL A 67 15.38 3.55 5.77
N LEU A 68 15.83 2.69 6.68
CA LEU A 68 15.18 2.50 7.98
C LEU A 68 15.21 3.76 8.86
N ARG A 69 16.33 4.49 8.88
CA ARG A 69 16.47 5.74 9.63
C ARG A 69 15.58 6.83 9.05
N GLN A 70 15.51 6.95 7.72
CA GLN A 70 14.65 7.91 7.02
C GLN A 70 13.18 7.61 7.32
N LEU A 71 12.74 6.38 7.09
CA LEU A 71 11.40 5.92 7.44
C LEU A 71 11.03 6.09 8.93
N ARG A 72 12.02 6.08 9.85
CA ARG A 72 11.81 6.30 11.30
C ARG A 72 11.78 7.78 11.69
N THR A 73 12.63 8.63 11.11
CA THR A 73 12.65 10.07 11.42
C THR A 73 11.40 10.81 10.96
N ASP A 74 10.69 10.25 9.99
CA ASP A 74 9.56 10.93 9.33
C ASP A 74 8.23 10.79 10.08
N ALA A 75 8.10 9.81 10.98
CA ALA A 75 7.01 9.79 11.96
C ALA A 75 7.05 11.00 12.92
N THR A 76 8.22 11.64 13.06
CA THR A 76 8.47 12.80 13.93
C THR A 76 8.69 14.12 13.19
N LYS A 77 8.82 14.12 11.86
CA LYS A 77 9.18 15.30 11.03
C LYS A 77 8.09 15.70 10.02
N SER A 78 6.82 15.63 10.44
CA SER A 78 5.66 16.19 9.72
C SER A 78 5.83 17.64 9.24
N ALA A 79 6.84 18.37 9.75
CA ALA A 79 7.06 19.78 9.49
C ALA A 79 7.91 20.12 8.24
N THR A 80 8.52 19.16 7.54
CA THR A 80 9.31 19.46 6.32
C THR A 80 8.45 19.33 5.06
N LYS A 81 8.06 20.49 4.49
CA LYS A 81 7.23 20.69 3.29
C LYS A 81 7.83 20.15 1.96
N ARG A 82 8.52 19.01 1.93
CA ARG A 82 9.23 18.52 0.72
C ARG A 82 8.93 17.06 0.45
N PHE A 83 8.86 16.73 -0.85
CA PHE A 83 8.90 15.34 -1.30
C PHE A 83 10.22 14.69 -0.91
N TYR A 84 10.12 13.42 -0.54
CA TYR A 84 11.24 12.63 -0.11
C TYR A 84 11.16 11.26 -0.78
N SER A 85 12.24 10.85 -1.44
CA SER A 85 12.30 9.57 -2.14
C SER A 85 13.41 8.70 -1.57
N PHE A 86 13.13 7.41 -1.40
CA PHE A 86 14.13 6.39 -1.08
C PHE A 86 14.02 5.23 -2.05
N ARG A 87 15.13 4.54 -2.29
CA ARG A 87 15.20 3.37 -3.17
C ARG A 87 15.50 2.12 -2.39
N ILE A 88 14.90 1.01 -2.82
CA ILE A 88 15.24 -0.34 -2.39
C ILE A 88 15.66 -1.16 -3.61
N SER A 89 16.58 -2.09 -3.40
CA SER A 89 17.04 -3.04 -4.40
C SER A 89 16.50 -4.44 -4.11
N THR A 90 16.04 -5.17 -5.13
CA THR A 90 15.75 -6.60 -5.01
C THR A 90 17.02 -7.44 -4.94
N ASP A 91 16.87 -8.69 -4.51
CA ASP A 91 17.90 -9.74 -4.66
C ASP A 91 18.34 -9.97 -6.12
N PHE A 92 17.56 -9.52 -7.09
CA PHE A 92 17.85 -9.58 -8.53
C PHE A 92 18.36 -8.24 -9.11
N GLY A 93 18.58 -7.22 -8.26
CA GLY A 93 19.11 -5.92 -8.64
C GLY A 93 18.10 -4.93 -9.24
N PHE A 94 16.81 -5.26 -9.26
CA PHE A 94 15.77 -4.31 -9.66
C PHE A 94 15.59 -3.23 -8.59
N GLN A 95 15.35 -2.00 -9.04
CA GLN A 95 15.16 -0.87 -8.14
C GLN A 95 13.67 -0.54 -7.98
N VAL A 96 13.25 -0.20 -6.77
CA VAL A 96 11.94 0.42 -6.49
C VAL A 96 12.18 1.70 -5.71
N GLU A 97 11.61 2.78 -6.20
CA GLU A 97 11.68 4.11 -5.60
C GLU A 97 10.32 4.44 -4.98
N PHE A 98 10.33 4.77 -3.69
CA PHE A 98 9.16 5.23 -2.95
C PHE A 98 9.33 6.71 -2.66
N THR A 99 8.38 7.50 -3.15
CA THR A 99 8.28 8.92 -2.86
C THR A 99 7.13 9.15 -1.89
N ASP A 100 7.44 9.71 -0.74
CA ASP A 100 6.45 10.27 0.18
C ASP A 100 6.46 11.79 0.08
N GLY A 101 5.32 12.40 0.35
CA GLY A 101 5.15 13.85 0.29
C GLY A 101 4.52 14.42 1.56
N PRO A 102 4.47 15.76 1.64
CA PRO A 102 3.84 16.44 2.77
C PRO A 102 2.36 16.07 2.90
N GLY A 103 1.87 16.04 4.15
CA GLY A 103 0.47 15.74 4.46
C GLY A 103 -0.48 16.74 3.79
N LEU A 104 -1.47 16.23 3.04
CA LEU A 104 -2.54 17.05 2.48
C LEU A 104 -3.50 17.48 3.60
N GLY A 105 -3.50 18.78 3.94
CA GLY A 105 -4.47 19.37 4.87
C GLY A 105 -3.91 19.93 6.17
N GLU A 106 -2.58 20.03 6.33
CA GLU A 106 -1.98 20.58 7.55
C GLU A 106 -2.01 22.13 7.60
N ASP A 107 -2.10 22.81 6.46
CA ASP A 107 -2.14 24.28 6.37
C ASP A 107 -2.96 24.76 5.16
N LEU A 108 -4.02 25.53 5.42
CA LEU A 108 -4.88 26.13 4.38
C LEU A 108 -4.15 27.19 3.56
N GLN A 109 -3.21 27.94 4.14
CA GLN A 109 -2.47 28.98 3.42
C GLN A 109 -1.56 28.41 2.33
N LEU A 110 -1.07 27.19 2.55
CA LEU A 110 -0.16 26.50 1.62
C LEU A 110 -0.88 25.49 0.74
N HIS A 111 -2.19 25.35 0.89
CA HIS A 111 -2.94 24.27 0.25
C HIS A 111 -2.82 24.31 -1.28
N ALA A 112 -2.90 25.51 -1.88
CA ALA A 112 -2.77 25.66 -3.33
C ALA A 112 -1.36 25.29 -3.84
N GLU A 113 -0.31 25.75 -3.15
CA GLU A 113 1.08 25.44 -3.49
C GLU A 113 1.38 23.94 -3.33
N LEU A 114 0.89 23.34 -2.24
CA LEU A 114 1.01 21.90 -1.98
C LEU A 114 0.29 21.08 -3.05
N MET A 115 -0.93 21.47 -3.43
CA MET A 115 -1.69 20.79 -4.48
C MET A 115 -0.95 20.85 -5.81
N GLN A 116 -0.39 22.00 -6.18
CA GLN A 116 0.41 22.11 -7.41
C GLN A 116 1.69 21.27 -7.36
N ALA A 117 2.37 21.22 -6.21
CA ALA A 117 3.53 20.36 -6.03
C ALA A 117 3.17 18.88 -6.27
N TRP A 118 2.03 18.41 -5.74
CA TRP A 118 1.51 17.07 -6.00
C TRP A 118 1.16 16.83 -7.48
N ILE A 119 0.45 17.77 -8.11
CA ILE A 119 0.06 17.67 -9.53
C ILE A 119 1.29 17.58 -10.45
N ASN A 120 2.38 18.27 -10.11
CA ASN A 120 3.63 18.21 -10.87
C ASN A 120 4.46 16.95 -10.61
N GLU A 121 4.41 16.40 -9.39
CA GLU A 121 5.26 15.27 -8.99
C GLU A 121 4.67 13.91 -9.39
N ILE A 122 3.36 13.73 -9.27
CA ILE A 122 2.67 12.45 -9.56
C ILE A 122 2.96 11.93 -10.97
N PRO A 123 2.95 12.74 -12.04
CA PRO A 123 3.25 12.29 -13.40
C PRO A 123 4.63 11.64 -13.58
N ASN A 124 5.58 11.87 -12.66
CA ASN A 124 6.92 11.26 -12.70
C ASN A 124 6.97 9.82 -12.16
N HIS A 125 5.83 9.27 -11.75
CA HIS A 125 5.70 7.98 -11.08
C HIS A 125 4.87 6.98 -11.88
N ASP A 126 5.02 5.69 -11.58
CA ASP A 126 4.32 4.60 -12.25
C ASP A 126 2.97 4.29 -11.61
N LEU A 127 2.85 4.50 -10.29
CA LEU A 127 1.63 4.25 -9.52
C LEU A 127 1.52 5.23 -8.36
N LEU A 128 0.31 5.76 -8.17
CA LEU A 128 -0.08 6.51 -6.97
C LEU A 128 -0.77 5.56 -5.96
N TYR A 129 -0.34 5.57 -4.71
CA TYR A 129 -1.10 4.92 -3.63
C TYR A 129 -1.55 5.97 -2.61
N TRP A 130 -2.83 5.96 -2.29
CA TRP A 130 -3.42 6.89 -1.34
C TRP A 130 -3.86 6.12 -0.10
N VAL A 131 -3.33 6.47 1.07
CA VAL A 131 -3.62 5.79 2.34
C VAL A 131 -4.58 6.63 3.18
N LEU A 132 -5.68 6.01 3.60
CA LEU A 132 -6.69 6.58 4.48
C LEU A 132 -6.70 5.87 5.82
N ASP A 133 -7.06 6.58 6.87
CA ASP A 133 -7.42 5.97 8.15
C ASP A 133 -8.89 5.53 8.14
N GLY A 134 -9.12 4.22 8.02
CA GLY A 134 -10.45 3.62 8.04
C GLY A 134 -11.19 3.79 9.36
N SER A 135 -10.50 4.14 10.46
CA SER A 135 -11.13 4.45 11.75
C SER A 135 -11.55 5.92 11.87
N SER A 136 -11.01 6.81 11.03
CA SER A 136 -11.34 8.24 10.99
C SER A 136 -12.63 8.53 10.22
N ARG A 137 -13.48 9.41 10.79
CA ARG A 137 -14.73 9.84 10.14
C ARG A 137 -14.52 11.01 9.16
N ASP A 138 -13.38 11.67 9.24
CA ASP A 138 -13.06 12.80 8.38
C ASP A 138 -12.50 12.33 7.03
N ILE A 139 -13.37 12.34 6.02
CA ILE A 139 -13.04 11.93 4.65
C ILE A 139 -13.44 12.97 3.59
N SER A 140 -14.14 14.03 3.97
CA SER A 140 -14.70 15.01 3.04
C SER A 140 -13.62 15.82 2.32
N HIS A 141 -12.64 16.34 3.08
CA HIS A 141 -11.50 17.05 2.51
C HIS A 141 -10.65 16.14 1.63
N ILE A 142 -10.56 14.86 1.98
CA ILE A 142 -9.79 13.87 1.24
C ILE A 142 -10.43 13.59 -0.13
N GLN A 143 -11.75 13.47 -0.19
CA GLN A 143 -12.48 13.29 -1.45
C GLN A 143 -12.25 14.45 -2.43
N GLN A 144 -12.30 15.68 -1.94
CA GLN A 144 -12.08 16.87 -2.76
C GLN A 144 -10.65 16.91 -3.32
N ASN A 145 -9.65 16.73 -2.45
CA ASN A 145 -8.24 16.74 -2.87
C ASN A 145 -7.94 15.60 -3.85
N MET A 146 -8.50 14.42 -3.60
CA MET A 146 -8.33 13.26 -4.47
C MET A 146 -8.91 13.50 -5.85
N LYS A 147 -10.15 14.02 -5.93
CA LYS A 147 -10.76 14.37 -7.21
C LYS A 147 -9.87 15.34 -7.99
N SER A 148 -9.46 16.44 -7.36
CA SER A 148 -8.62 17.46 -8.00
C SER A 148 -7.29 16.90 -8.49
N ILE A 149 -6.61 16.07 -7.69
CA ILE A 149 -5.34 15.45 -8.07
C ILE A 149 -5.52 14.46 -9.21
N LEU A 150 -6.50 13.56 -9.12
CA LEU A 150 -6.71 12.52 -10.13
C LEU A 150 -7.13 13.12 -11.49
N ASP A 151 -7.95 14.19 -11.46
CA ASP A 151 -8.41 14.88 -12.67
C ASP A 151 -7.26 15.66 -13.33
N ALA A 152 -6.40 16.32 -12.54
CA ALA A 152 -5.28 17.10 -13.07
C ALA A 152 -4.12 16.24 -13.58
N THR A 153 -3.89 15.06 -13.00
CA THR A 153 -2.74 14.20 -13.32
C THR A 153 -3.05 13.10 -14.32
N GLY A 154 -4.34 12.76 -14.51
CA GLY A 154 -4.74 11.61 -15.34
C GLY A 154 -4.46 10.24 -14.70
N PHE A 155 -4.21 10.19 -13.39
CA PHE A 155 -3.83 8.95 -12.68
C PHE A 155 -4.99 8.04 -12.31
N ARG A 156 -6.22 8.32 -12.75
CA ARG A 156 -7.40 7.50 -12.44
C ARG A 156 -7.22 6.01 -12.79
N GLY A 157 -6.42 5.65 -13.80
CA GLY A 157 -6.12 4.25 -14.15
C GLY A 157 -4.89 3.64 -13.48
N ARG A 158 -4.12 4.43 -12.72
CA ARG A 158 -2.83 4.06 -12.11
C ARG A 158 -2.76 4.52 -10.66
N PHE A 159 -3.85 4.34 -9.93
CA PHE A 159 -3.87 4.65 -8.50
C PHE A 159 -4.61 3.60 -7.67
N VAL A 160 -4.15 3.36 -6.45
CA VAL A 160 -4.83 2.51 -5.47
C VAL A 160 -5.21 3.33 -4.23
N LEU A 161 -6.44 3.14 -3.74
CA LEU A 161 -6.91 3.67 -2.47
C LEU A 161 -6.83 2.59 -1.38
N VAL A 162 -5.93 2.77 -0.42
CA VAL A 162 -5.72 1.84 0.70
C VAL A 162 -6.41 2.38 1.95
N ILE A 163 -7.45 1.69 2.40
CA ILE A 163 -8.14 2.00 3.66
C ILE A 163 -7.46 1.19 4.78
N ASN A 164 -6.60 1.86 5.52
CA ASN A 164 -5.77 1.27 6.56
C ASN A 164 -6.42 1.37 7.96
N LYS A 165 -5.79 0.75 8.95
CA LYS A 165 -6.18 0.80 10.37
C LYS A 165 -7.59 0.30 10.68
N VAL A 166 -8.09 -0.64 9.91
CA VAL A 166 -9.42 -1.21 10.14
C VAL A 166 -9.53 -2.02 11.44
N ASP A 167 -8.38 -2.43 11.99
CA ASP A 167 -8.27 -2.98 13.35
C ASP A 167 -8.70 -2.00 14.43
N LYS A 168 -8.68 -0.69 14.14
CA LYS A 168 -9.09 0.37 15.08
C LYS A 168 -10.53 0.84 14.88
N ILE A 169 -11.29 0.25 13.97
CA ILE A 169 -12.71 0.57 13.82
C ILE A 169 -13.42 0.11 15.09
N GLU A 170 -14.12 1.03 15.74
CA GLU A 170 -14.86 0.72 16.96
C GLU A 170 -16.05 -0.20 16.68
N LEU A 171 -16.32 -1.11 17.62
CA LEU A 171 -17.58 -1.85 17.67
C LEU A 171 -18.75 -0.92 18.02
N GLU A 172 -19.98 -1.40 17.84
CA GLU A 172 -21.18 -0.71 18.31
C GLU A 172 -21.16 -0.54 19.83
N GLN A 173 -21.84 0.50 20.32
CA GLN A 173 -21.85 0.83 21.75
C GLN A 173 -22.29 -0.35 22.60
N ASP A 174 -23.42 -0.98 22.26
CA ASP A 174 -23.94 -2.15 22.98
C ASP A 174 -22.94 -3.31 23.03
N ASP A 175 -22.16 -3.52 21.96
CA ASP A 175 -21.14 -4.55 21.90
C ASP A 175 -19.95 -4.22 22.81
N ARG A 176 -19.54 -2.94 22.86
CA ARG A 176 -18.48 -2.49 23.75
C ARG A 176 -18.90 -2.54 25.21
N ASP A 177 -20.14 -2.16 25.52
CA ASP A 177 -20.69 -2.17 26.87
C ASP A 177 -20.81 -3.60 27.42
N GLN A 178 -20.97 -4.59 26.54
CA GLN A 178 -20.91 -6.02 26.86
C GLN A 178 -19.49 -6.59 26.93
N GLY A 179 -18.45 -5.77 26.74
CA GLY A 179 -17.05 -6.17 26.83
C GLY A 179 -16.53 -6.95 25.61
N PHE A 180 -17.22 -6.91 24.46
CA PHE A 180 -16.70 -7.56 23.25
C PHE A 180 -15.48 -6.83 22.71
N VAL A 181 -14.49 -7.60 22.27
CA VAL A 181 -13.30 -7.10 21.59
C VAL A 181 -13.46 -7.14 20.07
N GLY A 182 -12.98 -6.10 19.39
CA GLY A 182 -13.04 -6.03 17.93
C GLY A 182 -11.99 -6.92 17.26
N TRP A 183 -10.79 -6.95 17.81
CA TRP A 183 -9.69 -7.75 17.29
C TRP A 183 -9.44 -8.98 18.17
N ASN A 184 -9.27 -10.14 17.55
CA ASN A 184 -8.78 -11.32 18.23
C ASN A 184 -7.25 -11.33 18.14
N GLU A 185 -6.58 -11.05 19.25
CA GLU A 185 -5.11 -11.00 19.32
C GLU A 185 -4.47 -12.39 19.21
N ASP A 186 -5.13 -13.44 19.68
CA ASP A 186 -4.59 -14.80 19.61
C ASP A 186 -4.46 -15.29 18.17
N PHE A 187 -5.48 -15.03 17.35
CA PHE A 187 -5.50 -15.41 15.94
C PHE A 187 -5.02 -14.28 15.02
N ASN A 188 -4.76 -13.09 15.56
CA ASN A 188 -4.46 -11.87 14.82
C ASN A 188 -5.46 -11.61 13.66
N GLN A 189 -6.74 -11.64 13.98
CA GLN A 189 -7.82 -11.48 13.00
C GLN A 189 -8.98 -10.64 13.55
N PRO A 190 -9.74 -9.94 12.70
CA PRO A 190 -10.95 -9.25 13.15
C PRO A 190 -11.98 -10.28 13.63
N THR A 191 -12.66 -9.98 14.74
CA THR A 191 -13.81 -10.79 15.16
C THR A 191 -14.96 -10.65 14.17
N LYS A 192 -15.94 -11.56 14.21
CA LYS A 192 -17.14 -11.47 13.35
C LYS A 192 -17.87 -10.13 13.51
N LYS A 193 -17.90 -9.59 14.73
CA LYS A 193 -18.49 -8.28 15.06
C LYS A 193 -17.71 -7.15 14.39
N LEU A 194 -16.38 -7.12 14.53
CA LEU A 194 -15.56 -6.12 13.86
C LEU A 194 -15.64 -6.24 12.35
N LEU A 195 -15.62 -7.45 11.79
CA LEU A 195 -15.74 -7.65 10.35
C LEU A 195 -17.06 -7.09 9.80
N LYS A 196 -18.17 -7.21 10.55
CA LYS A 196 -19.45 -6.57 10.21
C LYS A 196 -19.33 -5.04 10.20
N GLN A 197 -18.64 -4.46 11.19
CA GLN A 197 -18.41 -3.01 11.27
C GLN A 197 -17.49 -2.49 10.16
N ILE A 198 -16.41 -3.22 9.86
CA ILE A 198 -15.53 -2.95 8.72
C ILE A 198 -16.38 -2.93 7.46
N LYS A 199 -17.15 -3.98 7.17
CA LYS A 199 -17.98 -4.05 5.96
C LYS A 199 -18.95 -2.88 5.83
N ARG A 200 -19.68 -2.54 6.90
CA ARG A 200 -20.61 -1.40 6.91
C ARG A 200 -19.88 -0.09 6.59
N ARG A 201 -18.83 0.20 7.35
CA ARG A 201 -18.08 1.46 7.22
C ARG A 201 -17.40 1.60 5.87
N ILE A 202 -16.78 0.52 5.39
CA ILE A 202 -16.12 0.51 4.09
C ILE A 202 -17.15 0.70 2.97
N GLY A 203 -18.35 0.11 3.08
CA GLY A 203 -19.45 0.37 2.16
C GLY A 203 -19.74 1.87 2.02
N ASP A 204 -19.92 2.56 3.14
CA ASP A 204 -20.16 4.01 3.16
C ASP A 204 -19.00 4.82 2.56
N VAL A 205 -17.76 4.40 2.84
CA VAL A 205 -16.55 5.06 2.29
C VAL A 205 -16.48 4.87 0.78
N ILE A 206 -16.63 3.63 0.29
CA ILE A 206 -16.61 3.30 -1.14
C ILE A 206 -17.68 4.12 -1.88
N GLU A 207 -18.91 4.14 -1.36
CA GLU A 207 -20.01 4.89 -1.98
C GLU A 207 -19.68 6.38 -2.09
N LYS A 208 -19.19 6.99 -1.01
CA LYS A 208 -18.81 8.42 -1.01
C LYS A 208 -17.67 8.70 -1.99
N PHE A 209 -16.60 7.89 -2.00
CA PHE A 209 -15.49 8.11 -2.94
C PHE A 209 -15.90 7.88 -4.40
N ARG A 210 -16.80 6.93 -4.66
CA ARG A 210 -17.39 6.74 -5.98
C ARG A 210 -18.19 7.96 -6.44
N ILE A 211 -19.08 8.48 -5.58
CA ILE A 211 -19.96 9.61 -5.91
C ILE A 211 -19.16 10.92 -6.05
N TYR A 212 -18.30 11.23 -5.07
CA TYR A 212 -17.68 12.54 -4.97
C TYR A 212 -16.33 12.64 -5.68
N ALA A 213 -15.56 11.55 -5.73
CA ALA A 213 -14.22 11.52 -6.35
C ALA A 213 -14.15 10.66 -7.62
N GLY A 214 -15.24 9.98 -8.02
CA GLY A 214 -15.26 9.14 -9.22
C GLY A 214 -14.35 7.91 -9.12
N VAL A 215 -14.10 7.43 -7.91
CA VAL A 215 -13.23 6.27 -7.65
C VAL A 215 -14.00 4.98 -7.91
N ASP A 216 -13.44 4.11 -8.74
CA ASP A 216 -13.97 2.77 -8.93
C ASP A 216 -13.69 1.90 -7.69
N PRO A 217 -14.67 1.13 -7.18
CA PRO A 217 -14.44 0.15 -6.12
C PRO A 217 -13.27 -0.80 -6.39
N GLU A 218 -12.96 -1.11 -7.65
CA GLU A 218 -11.82 -1.93 -8.04
C GLU A 218 -10.47 -1.32 -7.65
N HIS A 219 -10.40 -0.01 -7.42
CA HIS A 219 -9.18 0.68 -6.98
C HIS A 219 -9.03 0.70 -5.47
N ILE A 220 -10.01 0.19 -4.72
CA ILE A 220 -10.06 0.27 -3.26
C ILE A 220 -9.63 -1.07 -2.64
N VAL A 221 -8.76 -1.01 -1.64
CA VAL A 221 -8.35 -2.16 -0.84
C VAL A 221 -8.34 -1.80 0.64
N VAL A 222 -8.63 -2.78 1.49
CA VAL A 222 -8.81 -2.58 2.94
C VAL A 222 -7.82 -3.45 3.68
N CYS A 223 -7.07 -2.86 4.62
CA CYS A 223 -6.04 -3.58 5.37
C CYS A 223 -5.83 -3.03 6.78
N SER A 224 -5.06 -3.78 7.57
CA SER A 224 -4.38 -3.24 8.75
C SER A 224 -2.88 -3.44 8.59
N ALA A 225 -2.14 -2.34 8.32
CA ALA A 225 -0.67 -2.31 8.25
C ALA A 225 -0.05 -2.92 9.50
N LEU A 226 -0.50 -2.49 10.68
CA LEU A 226 0.03 -2.94 11.95
C LEU A 226 -0.21 -4.43 12.22
N LYS A 227 -1.40 -4.94 11.84
CA LYS A 227 -1.80 -6.34 12.07
C LYS A 227 -1.47 -7.27 10.91
N ARG A 228 -0.84 -6.78 9.83
CA ARG A 228 -0.54 -7.59 8.63
C ARG A 228 -1.75 -8.23 7.95
N TRP A 229 -2.93 -7.67 8.19
CA TRP A 229 -4.18 -8.21 7.67
C TRP A 229 -4.46 -7.62 6.27
N ASN A 230 -4.65 -8.50 5.27
CA ASN A 230 -4.88 -8.21 3.84
C ASN A 230 -3.72 -7.52 3.09
N HIS A 231 -2.48 -7.76 3.48
CA HIS A 231 -1.31 -7.11 2.86
C HIS A 231 -0.98 -7.64 1.48
N ASP A 232 -1.16 -8.94 1.32
CA ASP A 232 -1.18 -9.61 0.02
C ASP A 232 -2.18 -8.93 -0.92
N LEU A 233 -3.40 -8.67 -0.46
CA LEU A 233 -4.43 -8.01 -1.27
C LEU A 233 -4.04 -6.58 -1.67
N VAL A 234 -3.33 -5.85 -0.79
CA VAL A 234 -2.81 -4.50 -1.13
C VAL A 234 -1.77 -4.60 -2.25
N LEU A 235 -0.81 -5.51 -2.11
CA LEU A 235 0.23 -5.69 -3.12
C LEU A 235 -0.35 -6.17 -4.45
N ASP A 236 -1.24 -7.16 -4.43
CA ASP A 236 -1.90 -7.69 -5.62
C ASP A 236 -2.69 -6.57 -6.33
N LYS A 237 -3.32 -5.66 -5.56
CA LYS A 237 -4.01 -4.49 -6.10
C LYS A 237 -3.04 -3.48 -6.74
N MET A 238 -1.92 -3.18 -6.08
CA MET A 238 -0.87 -2.33 -6.64
C MET A 238 -0.33 -2.91 -7.96
N LEU A 239 -0.05 -4.21 -8.00
CA LEU A 239 0.42 -4.92 -9.19
C LEU A 239 -0.60 -4.88 -10.34
N ALA A 240 -1.88 -5.05 -10.05
CA ALA A 240 -2.94 -5.01 -11.06
C ALA A 240 -3.03 -3.63 -11.75
N LEU A 241 -2.76 -2.55 -11.01
CA LEU A 241 -2.88 -1.17 -11.47
C LEU A 241 -1.56 -0.57 -11.97
N LEU A 242 -0.45 -1.30 -11.82
CA LEU A 242 0.84 -0.92 -12.40
C LEU A 242 0.90 -1.19 -13.90
N PRO A 243 1.67 -0.38 -14.66
CA PRO A 243 2.04 -0.71 -16.02
C PRO A 243 2.63 -2.14 -16.10
N PRO A 244 2.25 -2.96 -17.09
CA PRO A 244 2.68 -4.36 -17.19
C PRO A 244 4.19 -4.58 -17.05
N GLU A 245 5.00 -3.67 -17.61
CA GLU A 245 6.47 -3.72 -17.53
C GLU A 245 7.04 -3.55 -16.11
N CYS A 246 6.30 -2.89 -15.21
CA CYS A 246 6.74 -2.61 -13.85
C CYS A 246 6.32 -3.72 -12.87
N ARG A 247 5.29 -4.50 -13.20
CA ARG A 247 4.71 -5.54 -12.33
C ARG A 247 5.75 -6.57 -11.90
N LEU A 248 6.61 -6.97 -12.82
CA LEU A 248 7.64 -7.98 -12.62
C LEU A 248 8.64 -7.52 -11.56
N LYS A 249 9.20 -6.33 -11.75
CA LYS A 249 10.17 -5.71 -10.83
C LYS A 249 9.60 -5.53 -9.42
N LEU A 250 8.32 -5.14 -9.32
CA LEU A 250 7.69 -4.92 -8.02
C LEU A 250 7.31 -6.24 -7.34
N ASN A 251 6.82 -7.23 -8.09
CA ASN A 251 6.50 -8.55 -7.57
C ASN A 251 7.74 -9.25 -6.98
N GLU A 252 8.93 -8.97 -7.50
CA GLU A 252 10.19 -9.48 -6.92
C GLU A 252 10.56 -8.90 -5.57
N ASN A 253 10.06 -7.72 -5.24
CA ASN A 253 10.26 -7.13 -3.92
C ASN A 253 9.26 -7.64 -2.88
N ARG A 254 8.39 -8.60 -3.23
CA ARG A 254 7.35 -9.11 -2.34
C ARG A 254 7.96 -9.68 -1.05
N ASP A 255 7.64 -9.04 0.07
CA ASP A 255 7.78 -9.58 1.43
C ASP A 255 6.47 -9.40 2.16
N VAL A 256 5.44 -10.11 1.70
CA VAL A 256 4.20 -10.10 2.46
C VAL A 256 4.46 -10.88 3.74
N LYS A 257 4.81 -10.15 4.80
CA LYS A 257 5.06 -10.73 6.12
C LYS A 257 3.79 -11.38 6.60
N SER A 258 3.89 -12.61 7.09
CA SER A 258 2.67 -13.35 7.41
C SER A 258 1.94 -12.71 8.58
N SER A 259 0.62 -12.63 8.48
CA SER A 259 -0.25 -12.26 9.61
C SER A 259 -0.19 -13.29 10.73
N THR A 260 0.13 -14.55 10.41
CA THR A 260 0.26 -15.65 11.39
C THR A 260 1.47 -15.49 12.31
N GLU A 261 2.48 -14.71 11.91
CA GLU A 261 3.63 -14.41 12.78
C GLU A 261 3.25 -13.56 13.99
N LEU A 262 2.12 -12.86 13.91
CA LEU A 262 1.59 -12.02 14.99
C LEU A 262 0.54 -12.75 15.84
N MET A 263 0.25 -14.03 15.56
CA MET A 263 -0.58 -14.88 16.42
C MET A 263 0.12 -15.16 17.75
N SER A 264 -0.66 -15.51 18.78
CA SER A 264 -0.08 -15.94 20.05
C SER A 264 0.73 -17.24 19.88
N PRO A 265 1.82 -17.44 20.66
CA PRO A 265 2.69 -18.61 20.50
C PRO A 265 1.97 -19.95 20.64
N ASP A 266 0.91 -20.01 21.44
CA ASP A 266 0.12 -21.21 21.67
C ASP A 266 -0.76 -21.55 20.48
N VAL A 267 -1.39 -20.54 19.86
CA VAL A 267 -2.19 -20.73 18.65
C VAL A 267 -1.30 -21.08 17.47
N ARG A 268 -0.17 -20.40 17.32
CA ARG A 268 0.79 -20.67 16.24
C ARG A 268 1.25 -22.14 16.24
N ARG A 269 1.60 -22.68 17.41
CA ARG A 269 1.97 -24.10 17.55
C ARG A 269 0.86 -25.07 17.15
N ARG A 270 -0.40 -24.73 17.43
CA ARG A 270 -1.56 -25.56 17.04
C ARG A 270 -1.80 -25.52 15.54
N VAL A 271 -1.76 -24.33 14.93
CA VAL A 271 -1.94 -24.16 13.48
C VAL A 271 -0.80 -24.84 12.70
N GLU A 272 0.44 -24.76 13.17
CA GLU A 272 1.59 -25.45 12.57
C GLU A 272 1.50 -26.99 12.73
N ALA A 273 0.89 -27.49 13.81
CA ALA A 273 0.67 -28.92 14.04
C ALA A 273 -0.51 -29.51 13.24
N GLU A 274 -1.50 -28.70 12.89
CA GLU A 274 -2.67 -29.12 12.09
C GLU A 274 -2.44 -28.96 10.56
N GLY A 275 -1.40 -28.23 10.15
CA GLY A 275 -1.08 -27.93 8.75
C GLY A 275 0.10 -28.70 8.15
N GLY A 276 0.66 -29.68 8.85
CA GLY A 276 1.72 -30.59 8.38
C GLY A 276 1.19 -31.99 8.11
#